data_AF-A0A763VUM9-F1
#
_entry.id   AF-A0A763VUM9-F1
#
_cell.length_a   1.000
_cell.length_b   1.000
_cell.length_c   1.000
_cell.angle_alpha   90.00
_cell.angle_beta   90.00
_cell.angle_gamma   90.00
#
_symmetry.space_group_name_H-M   'P 1'
#
loop_
_entity.id
_entity.type
_entity.pdbx_description
1 polymer ?
#
loop_
_entity_poly.entity_id
_entity_poly.type
_entity_poly.pdbx_seq_one_letter_code
_entity_poly.pdbx_strand_id
1 'polypeptide(L)'
;MGRTKSQPVELVEDVPLTDGLSVNLNAMTEHRLEIMQQFGDGLPYERDRIVHETRFYMAQSAEAMLEAGKRLIILKENEPHGEFVEIVREHLGIEPRIAQKMAQAALKFLSPELESKAKMFSLLGRSKLYELMLEDDEELAQLADGGTVAGLTLDDVERMSVRELRQSLREARETNAAQQRVLADKNEKIDSLSTKLEKKSRIQPPKPDEEVKKLRAEVTALAVEAESAIAVRLSSAFETLCAYCAENMIDTPRDFMAGLVCQLESTARSLRSTFDLPDEPTGNAAPSWLTDPTPQINGQEA
;
A
#
# COMPACT_ATOMS: atom_id res chain seq x y z
N MET A 1 13.75 57.70 -57.31
CA MET A 1 14.23 56.37 -56.87
C MET A 1 13.05 55.41 -56.97
N GLY A 2 13.18 54.41 -57.85
CA GLY A 2 12.06 53.66 -58.42
C GLY A 2 11.35 52.70 -57.47
N ARG A 3 10.03 52.55 -57.69
CA ARG A 3 9.21 51.48 -57.14
C ARG A 3 9.53 50.17 -57.85
N THR A 4 9.97 49.15 -57.11
CA THR A 4 9.92 47.76 -57.57
C THR A 4 8.50 47.22 -57.32
N LYS A 5 7.84 46.78 -58.39
CA LYS A 5 6.52 46.13 -58.37
C LYS A 5 6.65 44.79 -57.63
N SER A 6 5.87 44.60 -56.56
CA SER A 6 5.56 43.27 -56.03
C SER A 6 4.65 42.55 -57.03
N GLN A 7 5.08 41.38 -57.51
CA GLN A 7 4.27 40.50 -58.35
C GLN A 7 3.00 40.07 -57.59
N PRO A 8 1.85 39.95 -58.26
CA PRO A 8 0.65 39.39 -57.65
C PRO A 8 0.87 37.90 -57.42
N VAL A 9 0.48 37.41 -56.23
CA VAL A 9 0.39 35.99 -55.93
C VAL A 9 -0.65 35.40 -56.88
N GLU A 10 -0.23 34.53 -57.80
CA GLU A 10 -1.14 33.69 -58.57
C GLU A 10 -1.83 32.73 -57.59
N LEU A 11 -3.14 32.92 -57.42
CA LEU A 11 -4.00 31.92 -56.79
C LEU A 11 -3.96 30.71 -57.70
N VAL A 12 -3.34 29.63 -57.25
CA VAL A 12 -3.40 28.33 -57.92
C VAL A 12 -4.87 27.96 -58.01
N GLU A 13 -5.39 27.90 -59.23
CA GLU A 13 -6.74 27.43 -59.54
C GLU A 13 -6.98 26.06 -58.90
N ASP A 14 -8.21 25.87 -58.41
CA ASP A 14 -8.69 24.67 -57.74
C ASP A 14 -8.15 23.40 -58.40
N VAL A 15 -7.37 22.63 -57.64
CA VAL A 15 -7.02 21.27 -58.05
C VAL A 15 -8.35 20.53 -58.22
N PRO A 16 -8.70 20.05 -59.43
CA PRO A 16 -9.95 19.34 -59.63
C PRO A 16 -9.91 18.11 -58.74
N LEU A 17 -10.90 18.02 -57.84
CA LEU A 17 -11.14 16.82 -57.03
C LEU A 17 -11.18 15.64 -58.00
N THR A 18 -10.23 14.72 -57.89
CA THR A 18 -10.13 13.56 -58.79
C THR A 18 -11.48 12.85 -58.85
N ASP A 19 -12.01 12.56 -60.04
CA ASP A 19 -13.36 12.00 -60.25
C ASP A 19 -13.70 10.79 -59.37
N GLY A 20 -12.69 9.99 -58.98
CA GLY A 20 -12.89 8.87 -58.05
C GLY A 20 -13.28 9.27 -56.61
N LEU A 21 -12.81 10.42 -56.11
CA LEU A 21 -13.15 10.91 -54.77
C LEU A 21 -14.58 11.44 -54.71
N SER A 22 -15.05 12.16 -55.75
CA SER A 22 -16.42 12.68 -55.80
C SER A 22 -17.45 11.55 -55.94
N VAL A 23 -17.18 10.53 -56.76
CA VAL A 23 -18.02 9.33 -56.89
C VAL A 23 -18.13 8.58 -55.57
N ASN A 24 -17.03 8.39 -54.84
CA ASN A 24 -17.03 7.71 -53.54
C ASN A 24 -17.80 8.50 -52.47
N LEU A 25 -17.67 9.83 -52.43
CA LEU A 25 -18.41 10.69 -51.50
C LEU A 25 -19.91 10.68 -51.78
N ASN A 26 -20.31 10.67 -53.06
CA ASN A 26 -21.71 10.55 -53.46
C ASN A 26 -22.29 9.20 -53.04
N ALA A 27 -21.59 8.10 -53.32
CA ALA A 27 -22.01 6.75 -52.91
C ALA A 27 -22.16 6.63 -51.38
N MET A 28 -21.24 7.21 -50.60
CA MET A 28 -21.36 7.24 -49.13
C MET A 28 -22.58 8.05 -48.64
N THR A 29 -22.90 9.14 -49.34
CA THR A 29 -24.03 10.01 -48.99
C THR A 29 -25.35 9.33 -49.31
N GLU A 30 -25.46 8.71 -50.49
CA GLU A 30 -26.60 7.89 -50.90
C GLU A 30 -26.82 6.75 -49.91
N HIS A 31 -25.77 6.00 -49.57
CA HIS A 31 -25.86 4.92 -48.59
C HIS A 31 -26.30 5.40 -47.19
N ARG A 32 -25.84 6.57 -46.75
CA ARG A 32 -26.29 7.17 -45.48
C ARG A 32 -27.79 7.51 -45.53
N LEU A 33 -28.27 8.07 -46.64
CA LEU A 33 -29.69 8.39 -46.83
C LEU A 33 -30.55 7.13 -46.83
N GLU A 34 -30.12 6.07 -47.51
CA GLU A 34 -30.80 4.77 -47.51
C GLU A 34 -30.91 4.19 -46.10
N ILE A 35 -29.83 4.20 -45.32
CA ILE A 35 -29.84 3.74 -43.92
C ILE A 35 -30.81 4.58 -43.08
N MET A 36 -30.77 5.91 -43.21
CA MET A 36 -31.69 6.79 -42.47
C MET A 36 -33.14 6.61 -42.90
N GLN A 37 -33.41 6.27 -44.16
CA GLN A 37 -34.75 5.95 -44.63
C GLN A 37 -35.25 4.62 -44.06
N GLN A 38 -34.37 3.63 -43.90
CA GLN A 38 -34.73 2.31 -43.38
C GLN A 38 -34.84 2.26 -41.85
N PHE A 39 -33.93 2.92 -41.14
CA PHE A 39 -33.75 2.79 -39.67
C PHE A 39 -33.86 4.12 -38.90
N GLY A 40 -34.02 5.25 -39.59
CA GLY A 40 -34.03 6.57 -38.94
C GLY A 40 -35.39 7.02 -38.41
N ASP A 41 -36.43 6.16 -38.49
CA ASP A 41 -37.79 6.43 -38.00
C ASP A 41 -38.39 7.76 -38.48
N GLY A 42 -37.99 8.22 -39.66
CA GLY A 42 -38.43 9.49 -40.25
C GLY A 42 -37.81 10.75 -39.61
N LEU A 43 -36.84 10.59 -38.71
CA LEU A 43 -36.14 11.68 -38.04
C LEU A 43 -34.75 11.93 -38.68
N PRO A 44 -34.27 13.19 -38.73
CA PRO A 44 -32.90 13.50 -39.16
C PRO A 44 -31.86 12.84 -38.25
N TYR A 45 -30.66 12.61 -38.78
CA TYR A 45 -29.55 12.08 -37.98
C TYR A 45 -29.08 13.12 -36.95
N GLU A 46 -29.12 12.72 -35.68
CA GLU A 46 -28.57 13.48 -34.57
C GLU A 46 -27.75 12.50 -33.71
N ARG A 47 -26.44 12.73 -33.64
CA ARG A 47 -25.49 11.80 -33.02
C ARG A 47 -25.89 11.46 -31.58
N ASP A 48 -26.16 12.48 -30.78
CA ASP A 48 -26.43 12.31 -29.35
C ASP A 48 -27.73 11.55 -29.13
N ARG A 49 -28.78 11.84 -29.92
CA ARG A 49 -30.05 11.10 -29.90
C ARG A 49 -29.82 9.61 -30.15
N ILE A 50 -29.17 9.25 -31.26
CA ILE A 50 -28.92 7.84 -31.62
C ILE A 50 -28.07 7.13 -30.56
N VAL A 51 -27.07 7.82 -29.99
CA VAL A 51 -26.24 7.25 -28.91
C VAL A 51 -27.06 7.01 -27.65
N HIS A 52 -27.92 7.95 -27.24
CA HIS A 52 -28.78 7.80 -26.07
C HIS A 52 -29.83 6.70 -26.25
N GLU A 53 -30.50 6.63 -27.41
CA GLU A 53 -31.45 5.57 -27.75
C GLU A 53 -30.77 4.19 -27.73
N THR A 54 -29.57 4.10 -28.32
CA THR A 54 -28.80 2.84 -28.31
C THR A 54 -28.44 2.42 -26.88
N ARG A 55 -27.97 3.35 -26.03
CA ARG A 55 -27.69 3.08 -24.61
C ARG A 55 -28.93 2.64 -23.85
N PHE A 56 -30.07 3.28 -24.11
CA PHE A 56 -31.35 2.92 -23.51
C PHE A 56 -31.71 1.46 -23.82
N TYR A 57 -31.66 1.04 -25.08
CA TYR A 57 -31.94 -0.36 -25.45
C TYR A 57 -30.90 -1.33 -24.88
N MET A 58 -29.62 -0.93 -24.79
CA MET A 58 -28.61 -1.74 -24.11
C MET A 58 -28.92 -1.93 -22.62
N ALA A 59 -29.38 -0.89 -21.93
CA ALA A 59 -29.79 -0.98 -20.53
C ALA A 59 -31.03 -1.85 -20.36
N GLN A 60 -32.05 -1.66 -21.20
CA GLN A 60 -33.25 -2.49 -21.21
C GLN A 60 -32.91 -3.96 -21.48
N SER A 61 -31.94 -4.24 -22.36
CA SER A 61 -31.47 -5.60 -22.61
C SER A 61 -30.80 -6.24 -21.39
N ALA A 62 -30.12 -5.44 -20.57
CA ALA A 62 -29.50 -5.89 -19.33
C ALA A 62 -30.56 -6.18 -18.25
N GLU A 63 -31.56 -5.32 -18.10
CA GLU A 63 -32.71 -5.56 -17.20
C GLU A 63 -33.47 -6.83 -17.61
N ALA A 64 -33.82 -6.96 -18.90
CA ALA A 64 -34.51 -8.14 -19.42
C ALA A 64 -33.69 -9.43 -19.23
N MET A 65 -32.35 -9.34 -19.35
CA MET A 65 -31.46 -10.46 -19.07
C MET A 65 -31.51 -10.89 -17.59
N LEU A 66 -31.53 -9.95 -16.64
CA LEU A 66 -31.66 -10.26 -15.21
C LEU A 66 -33.02 -10.91 -14.91
N GLU A 67 -34.10 -10.38 -15.47
CA GLU A 67 -35.45 -10.96 -15.32
C GLU A 67 -35.55 -12.38 -15.90
N ALA A 68 -34.94 -12.62 -17.07
CA ALA A 68 -34.83 -13.96 -17.65
C ALA A 68 -33.97 -14.89 -16.79
N GLY A 69 -32.85 -14.39 -16.24
CA GLY A 69 -32.02 -15.12 -15.27
C GLY A 69 -32.81 -15.58 -14.04
N LYS A 70 -33.70 -14.73 -13.51
CA LYS A 70 -34.62 -15.09 -12.42
C LYS A 70 -35.54 -16.25 -12.80
N ARG A 71 -36.08 -16.30 -14.03
CA ARG A 71 -36.91 -17.44 -14.49
C ARG A 71 -36.08 -18.70 -14.68
N LEU A 72 -34.83 -18.58 -15.15
CA LEU A 72 -33.92 -19.71 -15.25
C LEU A 72 -33.59 -20.33 -13.88
N ILE A 73 -33.46 -19.51 -12.84
CA ILE A 73 -33.31 -20.01 -11.45
C ILE A 73 -34.55 -20.80 -11.03
N ILE A 74 -35.75 -20.26 -11.29
CA ILE A 74 -37.01 -20.95 -10.98
C ILE A 74 -37.08 -22.30 -11.72
N LEU A 75 -36.82 -22.33 -13.03
CA LEU A 75 -36.82 -23.57 -13.80
C LEU A 75 -35.80 -24.58 -13.26
N LYS A 76 -34.58 -24.12 -12.93
CA LYS A 76 -33.52 -24.99 -12.40
C LYS A 76 -33.90 -25.64 -11.07
N GLU A 77 -34.66 -24.95 -10.24
CA GLU A 77 -35.10 -25.47 -8.93
C GLU A 77 -36.27 -26.46 -9.06
N ASN A 78 -37.12 -26.30 -10.08
CA ASN A 78 -38.33 -27.11 -10.25
C ASN A 78 -38.15 -28.30 -11.20
N GLU A 79 -37.11 -28.32 -12.02
CA GLU A 79 -36.89 -29.36 -13.03
C GLU A 79 -35.63 -30.20 -12.74
N PRO A 80 -35.65 -31.52 -12.99
CA PRO A 80 -34.44 -32.34 -12.98
C PRO A 80 -33.37 -31.78 -13.93
N HIS A 81 -32.09 -31.99 -13.62
CA HIS A 81 -30.99 -31.41 -14.39
C HIS A 81 -31.07 -31.72 -15.91
N GLY A 82 -31.46 -32.93 -16.29
CA GLY A 82 -31.62 -33.32 -17.70
C GLY A 82 -32.71 -32.51 -18.42
N GLU A 83 -33.92 -32.48 -17.84
CA GLU A 83 -35.07 -31.73 -18.36
C GLU A 83 -34.79 -30.23 -18.42
N PHE A 84 -34.15 -29.66 -17.40
CA PHE A 84 -33.74 -28.26 -17.41
C PHE A 84 -32.81 -27.94 -18.60
N VAL A 85 -31.82 -28.81 -18.87
CA VAL A 85 -30.89 -28.62 -19.99
C VAL A 85 -31.60 -28.73 -21.33
N GLU A 86 -32.56 -29.65 -21.46
CA GLU A 86 -33.43 -29.78 -22.64
C GLU A 86 -34.28 -28.52 -22.85
N ILE A 87 -34.98 -28.05 -21.81
CA ILE A 87 -35.77 -26.80 -21.84
C ILE A 87 -34.93 -25.62 -22.30
N VAL A 88 -33.74 -25.45 -21.73
CA VAL A 88 -32.84 -24.35 -22.07
C VAL A 88 -32.40 -24.40 -23.55
N ARG A 89 -32.10 -25.59 -24.07
CA ARG A 89 -31.61 -25.77 -25.45
C ARG A 89 -32.74 -25.71 -26.48
N GLU A 90 -33.77 -26.52 -26.30
CA GLU A 90 -34.77 -26.81 -27.32
C GLU A 90 -35.94 -25.82 -27.28
N HIS A 91 -36.38 -25.42 -26.08
CA HIS A 91 -37.54 -24.53 -25.94
C HIS A 91 -37.15 -23.05 -25.87
N LEU A 92 -36.04 -22.73 -25.21
CA LEU A 92 -35.56 -21.35 -25.08
C LEU A 92 -34.52 -20.97 -26.14
N GLY A 93 -33.87 -21.94 -26.78
CA GLY A 93 -32.84 -21.68 -27.80
C GLY A 93 -31.56 -21.05 -27.24
N ILE A 94 -31.25 -21.26 -25.95
CA ILE A 94 -30.13 -20.63 -25.26
C ILE A 94 -29.03 -21.67 -25.00
N GLU A 95 -27.77 -21.29 -25.19
CA GLU A 95 -26.65 -22.14 -24.78
C GLU A 95 -26.66 -22.30 -23.24
N PRO A 96 -26.52 -23.52 -22.67
CA PRO A 96 -26.55 -23.72 -21.22
C PRO A 96 -25.56 -22.85 -20.42
N ARG A 97 -24.38 -22.57 -20.99
CA ARG A 97 -23.41 -21.66 -20.35
C ARG A 97 -23.90 -20.22 -20.28
N ILE A 98 -24.62 -19.75 -21.29
CA ILE A 98 -25.23 -18.41 -21.29
C ILE A 98 -26.35 -18.37 -20.26
N ALA A 99 -27.22 -19.39 -20.23
CA ALA A 99 -28.29 -19.50 -19.23
C ALA A 99 -27.72 -19.50 -17.80
N GLN A 100 -26.62 -20.23 -17.56
CA GLN A 100 -25.92 -20.22 -16.28
C GLN A 100 -25.40 -18.82 -15.91
N LYS A 101 -24.76 -18.11 -16.84
CA LYS A 101 -24.28 -16.74 -16.60
C LYS A 101 -25.42 -15.76 -16.31
N MET A 102 -26.54 -15.88 -17.02
CA MET A 102 -27.74 -15.06 -16.78
C MET A 102 -28.32 -15.32 -15.39
N ALA A 103 -28.44 -16.60 -15.00
CA ALA A 103 -28.89 -16.98 -13.67
C ALA A 103 -27.94 -16.47 -12.56
N GLN A 104 -26.62 -16.58 -12.77
CA GLN A 104 -25.63 -16.05 -11.82
C GLN A 104 -25.71 -14.52 -11.68
N ALA A 105 -25.82 -13.80 -12.80
CA ALA A 105 -25.98 -12.35 -12.77
C ALA A 105 -27.28 -11.94 -12.07
N ALA A 106 -28.40 -12.64 -12.34
CA ALA A 106 -29.67 -12.39 -11.66
C ALA A 106 -29.56 -12.64 -10.15
N LEU A 107 -28.96 -13.75 -9.73
CA LEU A 107 -28.76 -14.07 -8.32
C LEU A 107 -27.89 -13.02 -7.60
N LYS A 108 -26.90 -12.46 -8.30
CA LYS A 108 -26.01 -11.42 -7.79
C LYS A 108 -26.69 -10.07 -7.68
N PHE A 109 -27.15 -9.51 -8.80
CA PHE A 109 -27.65 -8.13 -8.86
C PHE A 109 -29.09 -7.97 -8.35
N LEU A 110 -29.85 -9.05 -8.21
CA LEU A 110 -31.17 -9.07 -7.56
C LEU A 110 -31.10 -9.65 -6.14
N SER A 111 -29.91 -9.70 -5.53
CA SER A 111 -29.77 -10.02 -4.11
C SER A 111 -30.42 -8.93 -3.24
N PRO A 112 -30.83 -9.22 -1.99
CA PRO A 112 -31.45 -8.22 -1.12
C PRO A 112 -30.60 -6.95 -0.93
N GLU A 113 -29.28 -7.06 -0.99
CA GLU A 113 -28.35 -5.94 -0.86
C GLU A 113 -28.28 -5.06 -2.12
N LEU A 114 -28.40 -5.67 -3.30
CA LEU A 114 -28.21 -4.99 -4.59
C LEU A 114 -29.51 -4.73 -5.38
N GLU A 115 -30.64 -5.34 -5.00
CA GLU A 115 -31.90 -5.26 -5.75
C GLU A 115 -32.36 -3.81 -5.98
N SER A 116 -32.27 -2.97 -4.95
CA SER A 116 -32.60 -1.53 -5.05
C SER A 116 -31.69 -0.76 -6.02
N LYS A 117 -30.51 -1.29 -6.31
CA LYS A 117 -29.45 -0.70 -7.15
C LYS A 117 -29.34 -1.39 -8.52
N ALA A 118 -30.07 -2.48 -8.76
CA ALA A 118 -30.02 -3.29 -9.98
C ALA A 118 -30.24 -2.47 -11.27
N LYS A 119 -31.16 -1.49 -11.22
CA LYS A 119 -31.45 -0.59 -12.34
C LYS A 119 -30.23 0.23 -12.75
N MET A 120 -29.49 0.74 -11.77
CA MET A 120 -28.29 1.55 -12.02
C MET A 120 -27.19 0.72 -12.67
N PHE A 121 -26.97 -0.52 -12.20
CA PHE A 121 -26.02 -1.43 -12.84
C PHE A 121 -26.46 -1.82 -14.26
N SER A 122 -27.76 -1.95 -14.49
CA SER A 122 -28.29 -2.28 -15.83
C SER A 122 -27.97 -1.20 -16.86
N LEU A 123 -27.85 0.08 -16.46
CA LEU A 123 -27.41 1.18 -17.35
C LEU A 123 -25.99 0.98 -17.89
N LEU A 124 -25.13 0.23 -17.20
CA LEU A 124 -23.78 -0.11 -17.68
C LEU A 124 -23.81 -1.13 -18.83
N GLY A 125 -24.94 -1.81 -19.02
CA GLY A 125 -25.15 -2.84 -20.03
C GLY A 125 -24.63 -4.22 -19.63
N ARG A 126 -25.18 -5.24 -20.31
CA ARG A 126 -24.96 -6.67 -20.01
C ARG A 126 -23.48 -7.06 -19.85
N SER A 127 -22.63 -6.59 -20.75
CA SER A 127 -21.23 -7.01 -20.79
C SER A 127 -20.45 -6.56 -19.55
N LYS A 128 -20.76 -5.36 -19.02
CA LYS A 128 -20.11 -4.85 -17.80
C LYS A 128 -20.65 -5.55 -16.56
N LEU A 129 -21.95 -5.88 -16.52
CA LEU A 129 -22.53 -6.71 -15.46
C LEU A 129 -21.79 -8.04 -15.29
N TYR A 130 -21.44 -8.71 -16.39
CA TYR A 130 -20.71 -9.98 -16.32
C TYR A 130 -19.28 -9.87 -15.81
N GLU A 131 -18.63 -8.71 -15.93
CA GLU A 131 -17.31 -8.51 -15.31
C GLU A 131 -17.47 -8.20 -13.82
N LEU A 132 -18.44 -7.35 -13.48
CA LEU A 132 -18.72 -6.93 -12.09
C LEU A 132 -19.32 -8.02 -11.21
N MET A 133 -19.99 -9.03 -11.79
CA MET A 133 -20.64 -10.10 -11.00
C MET A 133 -19.68 -10.92 -10.12
N LEU A 134 -18.37 -10.80 -10.37
CA LEU A 134 -17.32 -11.50 -9.67
C LEU A 134 -16.79 -10.71 -8.45
N GLU A 135 -17.20 -9.45 -8.28
CA GLU A 135 -16.83 -8.61 -7.14
C GLU A 135 -17.77 -8.84 -5.95
N ASP A 136 -17.37 -8.37 -4.77
CA ASP A 136 -18.14 -8.54 -3.54
C ASP A 136 -19.40 -7.67 -3.51
N ASP A 137 -20.48 -8.17 -2.88
CA ASP A 137 -21.76 -7.45 -2.85
C ASP A 137 -21.66 -6.11 -2.12
N GLU A 138 -20.88 -6.06 -1.03
CA GLU A 138 -20.60 -4.83 -0.29
C GLU A 138 -19.84 -3.80 -1.15
N GLU A 139 -18.83 -4.23 -1.91
CA GLU A 139 -18.07 -3.33 -2.79
C GLU A 139 -18.96 -2.79 -3.93
N LEU A 140 -19.80 -3.64 -4.53
CA LEU A 140 -20.77 -3.21 -5.54
C LEU A 140 -21.79 -2.25 -4.94
N ALA A 141 -22.33 -2.54 -3.75
CA ALA A 141 -23.24 -1.65 -3.06
C ALA A 141 -22.59 -0.28 -2.80
N GLN A 142 -21.32 -0.24 -2.41
CA GLN A 142 -20.57 1.01 -2.26
C GLN A 142 -20.37 1.74 -3.58
N LEU A 143 -20.00 1.04 -4.66
CA LEU A 143 -19.86 1.63 -6.00
C LEU A 143 -21.15 2.35 -6.44
N ALA A 144 -22.29 1.71 -6.18
CA ALA A 144 -23.61 2.27 -6.42
C ALA A 144 -23.89 3.54 -5.58
N ASP A 145 -23.37 3.63 -4.36
CA ASP A 145 -23.52 4.80 -3.48
C ASP A 145 -22.46 5.89 -3.74
N GLY A 146 -21.70 5.79 -4.83
CA GLY A 146 -20.64 6.75 -5.20
C GLY A 146 -19.25 6.41 -4.66
N GLY A 147 -19.09 5.21 -4.11
CA GLY A 147 -17.79 4.63 -3.77
C GLY A 147 -17.03 4.11 -5.00
N THR A 148 -16.11 3.19 -4.77
CA THR A 148 -15.26 2.63 -5.82
C THR A 148 -15.11 1.12 -5.70
N VAL A 149 -14.97 0.45 -6.83
CA VAL A 149 -14.62 -0.97 -6.94
C VAL A 149 -13.31 -1.05 -7.70
N ALA A 150 -12.31 -1.77 -7.17
CA ALA A 150 -10.96 -1.81 -7.75
C ALA A 150 -10.35 -0.41 -8.00
N GLY A 151 -10.72 0.59 -7.19
CA GLY A 151 -10.29 1.98 -7.35
C GLY A 151 -10.98 2.76 -8.48
N LEU A 152 -12.04 2.21 -9.08
CA LEU A 152 -12.82 2.82 -10.16
C LEU A 152 -14.17 3.32 -9.65
N THR A 153 -14.56 4.53 -10.04
CA THR A 153 -15.92 5.05 -9.79
C THR A 153 -16.90 4.51 -10.81
N LEU A 154 -18.21 4.67 -10.54
CA LEU A 154 -19.26 4.26 -11.48
C LEU A 154 -19.12 4.98 -12.84
N ASP A 155 -18.75 6.26 -12.82
CA ASP A 155 -18.52 7.08 -14.03
C ASP A 155 -17.33 6.56 -14.84
N ASP A 156 -16.24 6.15 -14.17
CA ASP A 156 -15.08 5.55 -14.83
C ASP A 156 -15.48 4.25 -15.53
N VAL A 157 -16.22 3.39 -14.81
CA VAL A 157 -16.75 2.14 -15.34
C VAL A 157 -17.66 2.39 -16.53
N GLU A 158 -18.50 3.44 -16.52
CA GLU A 158 -19.36 3.81 -17.66
C GLU A 158 -18.53 4.23 -18.89
N ARG A 159 -17.50 5.06 -18.69
CA ARG A 159 -16.69 5.65 -19.78
C ARG A 159 -15.73 4.67 -20.43
N MET A 160 -15.20 3.71 -19.68
CA MET A 160 -14.25 2.73 -20.20
C MET A 160 -14.92 1.62 -21.01
N SER A 161 -14.12 0.97 -21.86
CA SER A 161 -14.53 -0.24 -22.57
C SER A 161 -14.60 -1.44 -21.64
N VAL A 162 -15.35 -2.47 -22.04
CA VAL A 162 -15.43 -3.75 -21.30
C VAL A 162 -14.06 -4.43 -21.16
N ARG A 163 -13.16 -4.22 -22.14
CA ARG A 163 -11.81 -4.80 -22.11
C ARG A 163 -10.94 -4.14 -21.05
N GLU A 164 -11.00 -2.82 -20.97
CA GLU A 164 -10.30 -2.04 -19.93
C GLU A 164 -10.83 -2.39 -18.55
N LEU A 165 -12.16 -2.49 -18.38
CA LEU A 165 -12.77 -2.92 -17.13
C LEU A 165 -12.30 -4.31 -16.70
N ARG A 166 -12.29 -5.27 -17.62
CA ARG A 166 -11.80 -6.63 -17.30
C ARG A 166 -10.33 -6.60 -16.86
N GLN A 167 -9.51 -5.78 -17.51
CA GLN A 167 -8.09 -5.69 -17.21
C GLN A 167 -7.85 -5.06 -15.84
N SER A 168 -8.53 -3.95 -15.53
CA SER A 168 -8.41 -3.27 -14.24
C SER A 168 -8.86 -4.14 -13.06
N LEU A 169 -10.00 -4.85 -13.19
CA LEU A 169 -10.47 -5.77 -12.16
C LEU A 169 -9.47 -6.93 -11.93
N ARG A 170 -8.83 -7.44 -13.00
CA ARG A 170 -7.80 -8.48 -12.88
C ARG A 170 -6.55 -7.96 -12.17
N GLU A 171 -6.04 -6.81 -12.58
CA GLU A 171 -4.86 -6.19 -11.98
C GLU A 171 -5.08 -5.88 -10.50
N ALA A 172 -6.27 -5.39 -10.14
CA ALA A 172 -6.64 -5.13 -8.75
C ALA A 172 -6.63 -6.42 -7.92
N ARG A 173 -7.23 -7.51 -8.43
CA ARG A 173 -7.21 -8.82 -7.77
C ARG A 173 -5.82 -9.40 -7.63
N GLU A 174 -5.00 -9.32 -8.68
CA GLU A 174 -3.61 -9.80 -8.64
C GLU A 174 -2.78 -9.01 -7.64
N THR A 175 -2.96 -7.68 -7.60
CA THR A 175 -2.30 -6.80 -6.62
C THR A 175 -2.73 -7.12 -5.20
N ASN A 176 -4.03 -7.29 -4.95
CA ASN A 176 -4.56 -7.64 -3.63
C ASN A 176 -4.03 -9.02 -3.19
N ALA A 177 -4.06 -10.02 -4.07
CA ALA A 177 -3.51 -11.34 -3.79
C ALA A 177 -1.98 -11.30 -3.52
N ALA A 178 -1.22 -10.48 -4.25
CA ALA A 178 0.21 -10.28 -4.00
C ALA A 178 0.46 -9.62 -2.64
N GLN A 179 -0.31 -8.59 -2.29
CA GLN A 179 -0.24 -7.94 -0.99
C GLN A 179 -0.57 -8.91 0.15
N GLN A 180 -1.63 -9.71 0.01
CA GLN A 180 -2.00 -10.73 1.00
C GLN A 180 -0.89 -11.77 1.22
N ARG A 181 -0.23 -12.22 0.14
CA ARG A 181 0.93 -13.14 0.26
C ARG A 181 2.09 -12.50 1.03
N VAL A 182 2.44 -11.25 0.70
CA VAL A 182 3.51 -10.54 1.42
C VAL A 182 3.15 -10.35 2.90
N LEU A 183 1.89 -10.08 3.21
CA LEU A 183 1.42 -9.97 4.60
C LEU A 183 1.49 -11.32 5.32
N ALA A 184 1.07 -12.41 4.67
CA ALA A 184 1.19 -13.77 5.23
C ALA A 184 2.66 -14.13 5.49
N ASP A 185 3.55 -13.94 4.51
CA ASP A 185 4.99 -14.17 4.65
C ASP A 185 5.61 -13.34 5.79
N LYS A 186 5.17 -12.10 5.94
CA LYS A 186 5.60 -11.22 7.04
C LYS A 186 5.08 -11.74 8.38
N ASN A 187 3.82 -12.16 8.45
CA ASN A 187 3.23 -12.68 9.67
C ASN A 187 3.92 -13.99 10.10
N GLU A 188 4.15 -14.92 9.18
CA GLU A 188 4.92 -16.14 9.45
C GLU A 188 6.34 -15.84 9.92
N LYS A 189 7.01 -14.86 9.33
CA LYS A 189 8.34 -14.42 9.79
C LYS A 189 8.26 -13.85 11.20
N ILE A 190 7.28 -12.99 11.49
CA ILE A 190 7.05 -12.42 12.83
C ILE A 190 6.82 -13.55 13.83
N ASP A 191 5.96 -14.52 13.52
CA ASP A 191 5.68 -15.67 14.38
C ASP A 191 6.93 -16.56 14.57
N SER A 192 7.74 -16.73 13.52
CA SER A 192 9.00 -17.47 13.62
C SER A 192 10.03 -16.74 14.50
N LEU A 193 10.06 -15.41 14.46
CA LEU A 193 10.97 -14.59 15.24
C LEU A 193 10.51 -14.49 16.69
N SER A 194 9.21 -14.34 16.94
CA SER A 194 8.62 -14.35 18.27
C SER A 194 8.86 -15.70 18.94
N THR A 195 8.60 -16.81 18.25
CA THR A 195 8.89 -18.16 18.78
C THR A 195 10.38 -18.40 18.99
N LYS A 196 11.27 -17.89 18.13
CA LYS A 196 12.73 -17.94 18.38
C LYS A 196 13.13 -17.09 19.58
N LEU A 197 12.53 -15.94 19.78
CA LEU A 197 12.76 -15.07 20.94
C LEU A 197 12.28 -15.75 22.23
N GLU A 198 11.10 -16.38 22.21
CA GLU A 198 10.59 -17.18 23.32
C GLU A 198 11.39 -18.46 23.58
N LYS A 199 11.86 -19.16 22.54
CA LYS A 199 12.74 -20.33 22.70
C LYS A 199 14.11 -19.95 23.23
N LYS A 200 14.66 -18.81 22.78
CA LYS A 200 15.87 -18.22 23.38
C LYS A 200 15.65 -17.81 24.83
N SER A 201 14.47 -17.34 25.20
CA SER A 201 14.15 -17.01 26.61
C SER A 201 13.89 -18.25 27.48
N ARG A 202 13.49 -19.39 26.91
CA ARG A 202 13.14 -20.63 27.64
C ARG A 202 14.26 -21.68 27.74
N ILE A 203 15.26 -21.69 26.85
CA ILE A 203 16.33 -22.73 26.86
C ILE A 203 17.52 -22.38 27.78
N GLN A 204 17.64 -21.13 28.20
CA GLN A 204 18.45 -20.71 29.34
C GLN A 204 17.94 -19.32 29.72
N PRO A 205 17.65 -19.02 31.00
CA PRO A 205 17.50 -17.63 31.38
C PRO A 205 18.78 -16.92 30.89
N PRO A 206 18.70 -15.78 30.18
CA PRO A 206 19.89 -15.00 29.91
C PRO A 206 20.54 -14.81 31.28
N LYS A 207 21.78 -15.31 31.45
CA LYS A 207 22.47 -15.09 32.72
C LYS A 207 22.40 -13.58 32.95
N PRO A 208 22.01 -13.09 34.15
CA PRO A 208 21.97 -11.67 34.47
C PRO A 208 23.28 -10.91 34.15
N ASP A 209 24.33 -11.65 33.78
CA ASP A 209 25.63 -11.24 33.31
C ASP A 209 25.67 -10.52 31.94
N GLU A 210 24.79 -10.77 30.95
CA GLU A 210 24.90 -10.10 29.63
C GLU A 210 24.34 -8.67 29.60
N GLU A 211 23.18 -8.44 30.22
CA GLU A 211 22.63 -7.09 30.38
C GLU A 211 23.48 -6.26 31.35
N VAL A 212 23.98 -6.90 32.43
CA VAL A 212 24.96 -6.27 33.33
C VAL A 212 26.27 -5.99 32.61
N LYS A 213 26.73 -6.81 31.65
CA LYS A 213 27.92 -6.50 30.84
C LYS A 213 27.72 -5.29 29.94
N LYS A 214 26.56 -5.17 29.29
CA LYS A 214 26.24 -3.97 28.47
C LYS A 214 26.16 -2.72 29.33
N LEU A 215 25.42 -2.77 30.43
CA LEU A 215 25.33 -1.68 31.39
C LEU A 215 26.69 -1.31 31.98
N ARG A 216 27.55 -2.29 32.29
CA ARG A 216 28.93 -2.04 32.74
C ARG A 216 29.75 -1.36 31.65
N ALA A 217 29.64 -1.79 30.39
CA ALA A 217 30.35 -1.16 29.29
C ALA A 217 29.91 0.31 29.09
N GLU A 218 28.61 0.59 29.20
CA GLU A 218 28.06 1.95 29.13
C GLU A 218 28.53 2.82 30.31
N VAL A 219 28.48 2.29 31.54
CA VAL A 219 28.96 2.98 32.74
C VAL A 219 30.47 3.24 32.66
N THR A 220 31.26 2.28 32.18
CA THR A 220 32.70 2.48 31.97
C THR A 220 32.99 3.55 30.93
N ALA A 221 32.22 3.60 29.83
CA ALA A 221 32.38 4.64 28.81
C ALA A 221 32.10 6.05 29.38
N LEU A 222 31.03 6.20 30.17
CA LEU A 222 30.71 7.46 30.84
C LEU A 222 31.79 7.88 31.86
N ALA A 223 32.36 6.93 32.60
CA ALA A 223 33.45 7.20 33.53
C ALA A 223 34.72 7.69 32.82
N VAL A 224 35.10 7.04 31.71
CA VAL A 224 36.25 7.44 30.90
C VAL A 224 36.03 8.82 30.26
N GLU A 225 34.81 9.12 29.83
CA GLU A 225 34.49 10.44 29.30
C GLU A 225 34.63 11.53 30.38
N ALA A 226 34.09 11.30 31.58
CA ALA A 226 34.21 12.24 32.70
C ALA A 226 35.67 12.44 33.12
N GLU A 227 36.47 11.37 33.19
CA GLU A 227 37.90 11.45 33.46
C GLU A 227 38.63 12.26 32.38
N SER A 228 38.35 12.01 31.10
CA SER A 228 38.96 12.75 30.00
C SER A 228 38.62 14.25 30.02
N ALA A 229 37.39 14.59 30.43
CA ALA A 229 36.97 15.99 30.57
C ALA A 229 37.77 16.71 31.65
N ILE A 230 38.11 16.03 32.74
CA ILE A 230 38.92 16.60 33.82
C ILE A 230 40.41 16.59 33.45
N ALA A 231 40.97 15.43 33.13
CA ALA A 231 42.41 15.25 32.94
C ALA A 231 42.94 15.99 31.69
N VAL A 232 42.15 16.03 30.61
CA VAL A 232 42.60 16.64 29.35
C VAL A 232 42.00 18.03 29.15
N ARG A 233 40.67 18.14 29.14
CA ARG A 233 40.01 19.41 28.76
C ARG A 233 40.19 20.49 29.82
N LEU A 234 39.96 20.17 31.10
CA LEU A 234 40.13 21.14 32.18
C LEU A 234 41.60 21.51 32.39
N SER A 235 42.53 20.54 32.32
CA SER A 235 43.97 20.82 32.41
C SER A 235 44.43 21.77 31.29
N SER A 236 44.05 21.51 30.04
CA SER A 236 44.38 22.38 28.91
C SER A 236 43.77 23.79 29.04
N ALA A 237 42.55 23.89 29.55
CA ALA A 237 41.92 25.19 29.82
C ALA A 237 42.66 25.97 30.92
N PHE A 238 43.11 25.29 31.97
CA PHE A 238 43.94 25.87 33.03
C PHE A 238 45.31 26.30 32.53
N GLU A 239 45.97 25.50 31.70
CA GLU A 239 47.23 25.88 31.06
C GLU A 239 47.06 27.12 30.18
N THR A 240 45.98 27.18 29.39
CA THR A 240 45.67 28.33 28.53
C THR A 240 45.40 29.59 29.36
N LEU A 241 44.65 29.45 30.46
CA LEU A 241 44.40 30.56 31.39
C LEU A 241 45.70 31.05 32.04
N CYS A 242 46.56 30.13 32.50
CA CYS A 242 47.87 30.46 33.06
C CYS A 242 48.76 31.18 32.04
N ALA A 243 48.81 30.70 30.79
CA ALA A 243 49.57 31.33 29.71
C ALA A 243 49.07 32.75 29.43
N TYR A 244 47.75 32.94 29.32
CA TYR A 244 47.16 34.25 29.12
C TYR A 244 47.45 35.22 30.28
N CYS A 245 47.36 34.75 31.53
CA CYS A 245 47.71 35.55 32.70
C CYS A 245 49.20 35.94 32.69
N ALA A 246 50.09 35.02 32.32
CA ALA A 246 51.53 35.26 32.24
C ALA A 246 51.88 36.27 31.13
N GLU A 247 51.26 36.17 29.95
CA GLU A 247 51.48 37.11 28.84
C GLU A 247 51.00 38.53 29.16
N ASN A 248 49.90 38.66 29.91
CA ASN A 248 49.30 39.96 30.25
C ASN A 248 49.76 40.52 31.61
N MET A 249 50.74 39.89 32.28
CA MET A 249 51.24 40.29 33.60
C MET A 249 50.13 40.38 34.67
N ILE A 250 49.15 39.47 34.60
CA ILE A 250 48.05 39.34 35.56
C ILE A 250 48.37 38.18 36.51
N ASP A 251 48.11 38.35 37.81
CA ASP A 251 48.26 37.25 38.77
C ASP A 251 47.34 36.09 38.41
N THR A 252 47.90 34.87 38.35
CA THR A 252 47.12 33.67 38.08
C THR A 252 46.07 33.46 39.17
N PRO A 253 44.77 33.33 38.84
CA PRO A 253 43.70 33.21 39.84
C PRO A 253 43.66 31.80 40.43
N ARG A 254 44.64 31.47 41.28
CA ARG A 254 44.83 30.14 41.86
C ARG A 254 43.67 29.72 42.75
N ASP A 255 43.08 30.65 43.51
CA ASP A 255 41.93 30.38 44.38
C ASP A 255 40.68 29.99 43.57
N PHE A 256 40.51 30.61 42.39
CA PHE A 256 39.43 30.25 41.48
C PHE A 256 39.61 28.83 40.91
N MET A 257 40.82 28.51 40.45
CA MET A 257 41.16 27.17 39.95
C MET A 257 40.99 26.11 41.04
N ALA A 258 41.47 26.39 42.25
CA ALA A 258 41.32 25.53 43.42
C ALA A 258 39.84 25.31 43.80
N GLY A 259 39.01 26.37 43.71
CA GLY A 259 37.57 26.28 43.95
C GLY A 259 36.86 25.33 42.98
N LEU A 260 37.20 25.39 41.68
CA LEU A 260 36.64 24.48 40.67
C LEU A 260 37.04 23.01 40.92
N VAL A 261 38.30 22.77 41.28
CA VAL A 261 38.77 21.41 41.63
C VAL A 261 38.07 20.90 42.89
N CYS A 262 37.95 21.74 43.92
CA CYS A 262 37.23 21.39 45.16
C CYS A 262 35.76 21.01 44.90
N GLN A 263 35.09 21.69 43.97
CA GLN A 263 33.72 21.35 43.59
C GLN A 263 33.62 19.98 42.90
N LEU A 264 34.57 19.64 42.02
CA LEU A 264 34.65 18.32 41.39
C LEU A 264 34.91 17.21 42.42
N GLU A 265 35.84 17.43 43.34
CA GLU A 265 36.12 16.51 44.46
C GLU A 265 34.89 16.29 45.35
N SER A 266 34.16 17.36 45.67
CA SER A 266 32.91 17.27 46.44
C SER A 266 31.85 16.46 45.70
N THR A 267 31.76 16.60 44.38
CA THR A 267 30.82 15.83 43.55
C THR A 267 31.17 14.35 43.53
N ALA A 268 32.46 14.01 43.37
CA ALA A 268 32.94 12.63 43.45
C ALA A 268 32.67 12.01 44.84
N ARG A 269 32.86 12.77 45.93
CA ARG A 269 32.57 12.33 47.30
C ARG A 269 31.07 12.11 47.51
N SER A 270 30.21 12.96 46.93
CA SER A 270 28.75 12.78 46.95
C SER A 270 28.32 11.49 46.25
N LEU A 271 28.92 11.17 45.09
CA LEU A 271 28.68 9.90 44.40
C LEU A 271 29.08 8.70 45.27
N ARG A 272 30.24 8.75 45.93
CA ARG A 272 30.67 7.70 46.88
C ARG A 272 29.67 7.52 48.00
N SER A 273 29.22 8.60 48.64
CA SER A 273 28.23 8.54 49.72
C SER A 273 26.87 8.01 49.26
N THR A 274 26.46 8.33 48.03
CA THR A 274 25.16 7.88 47.48
C THR A 274 25.14 6.38 47.23
N PHE A 275 26.28 5.81 46.83
CA PHE A 275 26.41 4.40 46.50
C PHE A 275 27.14 3.56 47.57
N ASP A 276 27.39 4.15 48.75
CA ASP A 276 28.10 3.53 49.88
C ASP A 276 29.45 2.89 49.49
N LEU A 277 30.25 3.64 48.72
CA LEU A 277 31.52 3.17 48.15
C LEU A 277 32.72 3.53 49.05
N PRO A 278 33.67 2.60 49.28
CA PRO A 278 34.90 2.89 50.01
C PRO A 278 35.83 3.83 49.22
N ASP A 279 36.72 4.53 49.93
CA ASP A 279 37.68 5.46 49.32
C ASP A 279 38.74 4.77 48.45
N GLU A 280 39.01 3.50 48.74
CA GLU A 280 39.89 2.61 47.98
C GLU A 280 39.13 1.36 47.52
N PRO A 281 39.42 0.82 46.33
CA PRO A 281 38.84 -0.45 45.91
C PRO A 281 39.18 -1.56 46.92
N THR A 282 38.17 -2.16 47.55
CA THR A 282 38.32 -3.26 48.52
C THR A 282 38.69 -4.60 47.88
N GLY A 283 39.05 -4.63 46.60
CA GLY A 283 39.56 -5.81 45.92
C GLY A 283 40.98 -6.11 46.39
N ASN A 284 41.15 -7.19 47.14
CA ASN A 284 42.44 -7.72 47.55
C ASN A 284 43.40 -7.77 46.33
N ALA A 285 44.56 -7.10 46.41
CA ALA A 285 45.53 -7.06 45.30
C ALA A 285 46.20 -8.42 45.01
N ALA A 286 45.97 -9.43 45.86
CA ALA A 286 46.45 -10.80 45.70
C ALA A 286 45.27 -11.78 45.47
N PRO A 287 45.40 -12.74 44.54
CA PRO A 287 44.37 -13.74 44.28
C PRO A 287 44.14 -14.67 45.49
N SER A 288 42.89 -15.12 45.66
CA SER A 288 42.39 -15.82 46.86
C SER A 288 43.25 -17.00 47.35
N TRP A 289 43.86 -17.76 46.44
CA TRP A 289 44.74 -18.90 46.76
C TRP A 289 46.05 -18.54 47.49
N LEU A 290 46.38 -17.25 47.61
CA LEU A 290 47.54 -16.75 48.38
C LEU A 290 47.16 -16.29 49.81
N THR A 291 45.86 -16.24 50.12
CA THR A 291 45.31 -15.76 51.41
C THR A 291 44.56 -16.83 52.19
N ASP A 292 44.41 -18.03 51.63
CA ASP A 292 43.87 -19.17 52.36
C ASP A 292 44.90 -19.66 53.40
N PRO A 293 44.54 -19.77 54.70
CA PRO A 293 45.44 -20.35 55.70
C PRO A 293 45.72 -21.82 55.34
N THR A 294 46.98 -22.23 55.48
CA THR A 294 47.43 -23.59 55.17
C THR A 294 46.57 -24.63 55.91
N PRO A 295 46.02 -25.65 55.21
CA PRO A 295 45.20 -26.66 55.85
C PRO A 295 46.05 -27.45 56.87
N GLN A 296 45.59 -27.48 58.13
CA GLN A 296 46.21 -28.32 59.15
C GLN A 296 45.95 -29.79 58.82
N ILE A 297 47.01 -30.50 58.42
CA ILE A 297 46.97 -31.95 58.25
C ILE A 297 47.05 -32.57 59.64
N ASN A 298 45.92 -33.03 60.18
CA ASN A 298 45.91 -33.88 61.37
C ASN A 298 46.48 -35.24 61.00
N GLY A 299 47.79 -35.43 61.21
CA GLY A 299 48.41 -36.74 61.17
C GLY A 299 47.83 -37.62 62.28
N GLN A 300 47.20 -38.73 61.91
CA GLN A 300 46.96 -39.83 62.84
C GLN A 300 48.33 -40.46 63.15
N GLU A 301 48.80 -40.30 64.39
CA GLU A 301 49.88 -41.12 64.93
C GLU A 301 49.42 -42.58 65.10
N ALA A 302 50.38 -43.48 64.91
CA ALA A 302 50.26 -44.93 64.80
C ALA A 302 49.75 -45.65 66.06
#